data_AF-A0A955CH94-F1
#
_entry.id   AF-A0A955CH94-F1
#
_cell.length_a   1.000
_cell.length_b   1.000
_cell.length_c   1.000
_cell.angle_alpha   90.00
_cell.angle_beta   90.00
_cell.angle_gamma   90.00
#
_symmetry.space_group_name_H-M   'P 1'
#
loop_
_entity.id
_entity.type
_entity.pdbx_description
1 polymer ?
#
loop_
_entity_poly.entity_id
_entity_poly.type
_entity_poly.pdbx_seq_one_letter_code
_entity_poly.pdbx_strand_id
1 'polypeptide(L)'
;MKQLRTNTVNPLVDEYIRQQKRWQPELQALRLILRDCKLTEEMKWRAPCYTFQGKNVALVGALKDYCALSFPKGALLKDPQKLLVAPGQNTRAVRLIKFTDAQEIVKRESVLKKYLREAIEI
;
A
#
# COMPACT_ATOMS: atom_id res chain seq x y z
N MET A 1 -16.43 -13.47 -21.28
CA MET A 1 -16.50 -12.02 -20.95
C MET A 1 -15.80 -11.79 -19.63
N LYS A 2 -14.64 -11.13 -19.61
CA LYS A 2 -13.96 -10.77 -18.34
C LYS A 2 -14.63 -9.51 -17.81
N GLN A 3 -15.27 -9.63 -16.66
CA GLN A 3 -15.95 -8.54 -15.97
C GLN A 3 -14.91 -7.44 -15.67
N LEU A 4 -15.06 -6.28 -16.31
CA LEU A 4 -14.31 -5.07 -15.99
C LEU A 4 -14.74 -4.66 -14.58
N ARG A 5 -13.93 -5.01 -13.57
CA ARG A 5 -14.15 -4.54 -12.20
C ARG A 5 -14.02 -3.02 -12.19
N THR A 6 -15.14 -2.33 -12.05
CA THR A 6 -15.17 -0.90 -11.80
C THR A 6 -14.39 -0.61 -10.52
N ASN A 7 -13.61 0.47 -10.53
CA ASN A 7 -12.76 0.93 -9.43
C ASN A 7 -13.61 1.43 -8.24
N THR A 8 -14.36 0.51 -7.66
CA THR A 8 -15.43 0.74 -6.68
C THR A 8 -14.80 0.76 -5.29
N VAL A 9 -15.18 1.76 -4.49
CA VAL A 9 -14.79 1.87 -3.07
C VAL A 9 -15.13 0.57 -2.36
N ASN A 10 -14.19 -0.03 -1.64
CA ASN A 10 -14.44 -1.25 -0.87
C ASN A 10 -14.85 -0.92 0.57
N PRO A 11 -16.10 -1.22 0.99
CA PRO A 11 -16.59 -0.90 2.34
C PRO A 11 -15.80 -1.59 3.46
N LEU A 12 -15.15 -2.73 3.17
CA LEU A 12 -14.31 -3.41 4.15
C LEU A 12 -13.03 -2.61 4.44
N VAL A 13 -12.52 -1.87 3.45
CA VAL A 13 -11.38 -0.96 3.64
C VAL A 13 -11.81 0.27 4.44
N ASP A 14 -13.00 0.81 4.18
CA ASP A 14 -13.58 1.88 5.01
C ASP A 14 -13.69 1.43 6.48
N GLU A 15 -14.25 0.25 6.70
CA GLU A 15 -14.40 -0.30 8.05
C GLU A 15 -13.06 -0.53 8.72
N TYR A 16 -12.09 -1.11 8.00
CA TYR A 16 -10.74 -1.30 8.51
C TYR A 16 -10.15 0.02 9.00
N ILE A 17 -10.21 1.09 8.19
CA ILE A 17 -9.64 2.40 8.54
C ILE A 17 -10.37 2.98 9.75
N ARG A 18 -11.71 2.96 9.75
CA ARG A 18 -12.55 3.51 10.84
C ARG A 18 -12.26 2.87 12.19
N GLN A 19 -11.95 1.58 12.21
CA GLN A 19 -11.65 0.83 13.44
C GLN A 19 -10.26 1.09 14.01
N GLN A 20 -9.33 1.72 13.26
CA GLN A 20 -7.97 1.91 13.75
C GLN A 20 -7.90 3.00 14.81
N LYS A 21 -7.26 2.72 15.95
CA LYS A 21 -7.03 3.74 17.00
C LYS A 21 -5.92 4.73 16.66
N ARG A 22 -5.04 4.37 15.72
CA ARG A 22 -3.91 5.16 15.23
C ARG A 22 -3.86 5.09 13.71
N TRP A 23 -3.19 6.07 13.11
CA TRP A 23 -2.83 6.07 11.69
C TRP A 23 -3.99 6.20 10.69
N GLN A 24 -5.20 6.60 11.12
CA GLN A 24 -6.32 6.79 10.18
C GLN A 24 -5.98 7.79 9.07
N PRO A 25 -5.40 8.98 9.36
CA PRO A 25 -5.03 9.94 8.32
C PRO A 25 -4.02 9.37 7.30
N GLU A 26 -3.02 8.62 7.78
CA GLU A 26 -1.98 8.00 6.95
C GLU A 26 -2.56 6.91 6.04
N LEU A 27 -3.43 6.06 6.59
CA LEU A 27 -4.13 5.03 5.82
C LEU A 27 -5.02 5.65 4.74
N GLN A 28 -5.72 6.74 5.05
CA GLN A 28 -6.53 7.48 4.08
C GLN A 28 -5.65 8.10 2.98
N ALA A 29 -4.54 8.75 3.34
CA ALA A 29 -3.62 9.33 2.37
C ALA A 29 -3.02 8.27 1.43
N LEU A 30 -2.58 7.13 1.97
CA LEU A 30 -2.08 6.02 1.15
C LEU A 30 -3.18 5.45 0.24
N ARG A 31 -4.40 5.28 0.74
CA ARG A 31 -5.54 4.78 -0.05
C ARG A 31 -5.82 5.68 -1.25
N LEU A 32 -5.80 7.01 -1.08
CA LEU A 32 -5.99 7.95 -2.19
C LEU A 32 -4.94 7.74 -3.28
N ILE A 33 -3.66 7.63 -2.90
CA ILE A 33 -2.54 7.40 -3.84
C ILE A 33 -2.70 6.06 -4.57
N LEU A 34 -3.00 4.99 -3.84
CA LEU A 34 -3.15 3.63 -4.38
C LEU A 34 -4.30 3.54 -5.41
N ARG A 35 -5.41 4.20 -5.12
CA ARG A 35 -6.56 4.28 -6.04
C ARG A 35 -6.27 5.13 -7.27
N ASP A 36 -5.50 6.21 -7.11
CA ASP A 36 -5.07 7.03 -8.25
C ASP A 36 -4.16 6.23 -9.20
N CYS A 37 -3.35 5.31 -8.66
CA CYS A 37 -2.61 4.30 -9.42
C CYS A 37 -3.48 3.19 -10.04
N LYS A 38 -4.82 3.32 -10.02
CA LYS A 38 -5.80 2.38 -10.60
C LYS A 38 -5.70 0.95 -10.04
N LEU A 39 -5.25 0.81 -8.79
CA LEU A 39 -5.27 -0.47 -8.09
C LEU A 39 -6.67 -0.76 -7.55
N THR A 40 -7.05 -2.04 -7.59
CA THR A 40 -8.33 -2.52 -7.05
C THR A 40 -8.19 -2.80 -5.55
N GLU A 41 -9.13 -2.29 -4.76
CA GLU A 41 -9.20 -2.54 -3.32
C GLU A 41 -9.77 -3.92 -2.99
N GLU A 42 -9.01 -4.70 -2.23
CA GLU A 42 -9.41 -6.00 -1.70
C GLU A 42 -9.12 -6.07 -0.20
N MET A 43 -9.73 -7.03 0.48
CA MET A 43 -9.42 -7.36 1.87
C MET A 43 -8.81 -8.76 1.92
N LYS A 44 -7.52 -8.85 2.24
CA LYS A 44 -6.77 -10.13 2.30
C LYS A 44 -5.99 -10.18 3.60
N TRP A 45 -6.01 -11.35 4.25
CA TRP A 45 -5.31 -11.55 5.53
C TRP A 45 -5.66 -10.49 6.59
N ARG A 46 -6.91 -10.03 6.60
CA ARG A 46 -7.43 -8.97 7.48
C ARG A 46 -6.76 -7.60 7.31
N ALA A 47 -6.13 -7.34 6.16
CA ALA A 47 -5.56 -6.05 5.80
C ALA A 47 -6.03 -5.59 4.42
N PRO A 48 -6.18 -4.26 4.20
CA PRO A 48 -6.37 -3.72 2.86
C PRO A 48 -5.23 -4.12 1.93
N CYS A 49 -5.58 -4.77 0.83
CA CYS A 49 -4.67 -5.23 -0.20
C CYS A 49 -5.08 -4.63 -1.54
N TYR A 50 -4.11 -4.13 -2.29
CA TYR A 50 -4.32 -3.42 -3.54
C TYR A 50 -3.73 -4.25 -4.66
N THR A 51 -4.59 -4.61 -5.63
CA THR A 51 -4.25 -5.53 -6.70
C THR A 51 -4.30 -4.87 -8.07
N PHE A 52 -3.51 -5.40 -9.00
CA PHE A 52 -3.59 -5.07 -10.42
C PHE A 52 -3.74 -6.37 -11.21
N GLN A 53 -4.81 -6.49 -12.00
CA GLN A 53 -5.15 -7.71 -12.74
C GLN A 53 -5.15 -8.97 -11.85
N GLY A 54 -5.61 -8.84 -10.60
CA GLY A 54 -5.68 -9.92 -9.62
C GLY A 54 -4.36 -10.26 -8.90
N LYS A 55 -3.23 -9.64 -9.30
CA LYS A 55 -1.94 -9.80 -8.62
C LYS A 55 -1.79 -8.79 -7.48
N ASN A 56 -1.21 -9.19 -6.35
CA ASN A 56 -0.98 -8.29 -5.22
C ASN A 56 0.15 -7.30 -5.52
N VAL A 57 -0.13 -6.00 -5.43
CA VAL A 57 0.84 -4.93 -5.68
C VAL A 57 1.31 -4.31 -4.37
N ALA A 58 0.36 -3.93 -3.50
CA ALA A 58 0.67 -3.28 -2.24
C ALA A 58 -0.34 -3.65 -1.14
N LEU A 59 0.07 -3.54 0.11
CA LEU A 59 -0.80 -3.60 1.28
C LEU A 59 -0.56 -2.37 2.14
N VAL A 60 -1.59 -1.92 2.85
CA VAL A 60 -1.43 -0.92 3.92
C VAL A 60 -1.85 -1.50 5.25
N GLY A 61 -1.21 -1.04 6.32
CA GLY A 61 -1.53 -1.49 7.66
C GLY A 61 -1.16 -0.50 8.75
N ALA A 62 -1.97 -0.46 9.80
CA ALA A 62 -1.67 0.22 11.05
C ALA A 62 -0.89 -0.72 11.99
N LEU A 63 0.37 -0.39 12.27
CA LEU A 63 1.22 -1.13 13.21
C LEU A 63 1.37 -0.31 14.50
N LYS A 64 1.95 -0.91 15.55
CA LYS A 64 2.09 -0.26 16.87
C LYS A 64 2.72 1.14 16.78
N ASP A 65 3.79 1.25 15.99
CA ASP A 65 4.65 2.43 15.95
C ASP A 65 4.65 3.16 14.59
N TYR A 66 3.98 2.62 13.56
CA TYR A 66 3.94 3.24 12.23
C TYR A 66 2.76 2.75 11.36
N CYS A 67 2.40 3.53 10.35
CA CYS A 67 1.63 3.09 9.21
C CYS A 67 2.58 2.49 8.15
N ALA A 68 2.25 1.33 7.59
CA ALA A 68 3.06 0.68 6.58
C ALA A 68 2.43 0.78 5.20
N LEU A 69 3.25 1.08 4.18
CA LEU A 69 2.99 0.71 2.78
C LEU A 69 3.92 -0.45 2.42
N SER A 70 3.37 -1.64 2.23
CA SER A 70 4.14 -2.87 2.00
C SER A 70 4.00 -3.36 0.57
N PHE A 71 5.12 -3.79 -0.03
CA PHE A 71 5.21 -4.36 -1.37
C PHE A 71 5.59 -5.85 -1.26
N PRO A 72 4.72 -6.80 -1.64
CA PRO A 72 5.00 -8.24 -1.54
C PRO A 72 6.30 -8.68 -2.25
N LYS A 73 6.59 -8.06 -3.40
CA LYS A 73 7.82 -8.25 -4.19
C LYS A 73 8.78 -7.07 -4.06
N GLY A 74 8.76 -6.36 -2.93
CA GLY A 74 9.47 -5.10 -2.76
C GLY A 74 11.00 -5.19 -2.93
N ALA A 75 11.61 -6.36 -2.72
CA ALA A 75 13.04 -6.56 -2.94
C ALA A 75 13.48 -6.45 -4.41
N LEU A 76 12.54 -6.50 -5.35
CA LEU A 76 12.78 -6.34 -6.78
C LEU A 76 12.68 -4.88 -7.26
N LEU A 77 12.25 -3.96 -6.39
CA LEU A 77 12.15 -2.54 -6.70
C LEU A 77 13.52 -1.87 -6.63
N LYS A 78 13.80 -0.91 -7.52
CA LYS A 78 15.10 -0.23 -7.62
C LYS A 78 15.51 0.58 -6.39
N ASP A 79 14.55 1.12 -5.66
CA ASP A 79 14.74 1.90 -4.42
C ASP A 79 15.83 3.01 -4.44
N PRO A 80 15.84 3.92 -5.44
CA PRO A 80 16.84 4.99 -5.48
C PRO A 80 16.75 5.96 -4.30
N GLN A 81 15.60 6.02 -3.62
CA GLN A 81 15.37 6.88 -2.45
C GLN A 81 15.72 6.20 -1.12
N LYS A 82 16.11 4.91 -1.14
CA LYS A 82 16.46 4.11 0.05
C LYS A 82 15.35 4.12 1.12
N LEU A 83 14.09 4.06 0.70
CA LEU A 83 12.92 4.08 1.59
C LEU A 83 12.47 2.68 1.98
N LEU A 84 12.85 1.66 1.21
CA LEU A 84 12.37 0.30 1.40
C LEU A 84 13.18 -0.42 2.48
N VAL A 85 12.47 -0.88 3.51
CA VAL A 85 13.06 -1.69 4.57
C VAL A 85 12.41 -3.07 4.64
N ALA A 86 13.18 -4.10 5.02
CA ALA A 86 12.62 -5.40 5.32
C ALA A 86 11.82 -5.34 6.64
N PRO A 87 10.67 -6.04 6.75
CA PRO A 87 9.92 -6.09 8.01
C PRO A 87 10.66 -6.87 9.11
N GLY A 88 11.58 -7.77 8.74
CA GLY A 88 12.43 -8.53 9.66
C GLY A 88 13.64 -9.12 8.96
N GLN A 89 14.63 -9.58 9.74
CA GLN A 89 15.94 -10.03 9.25
C GLN A 89 15.85 -11.21 8.26
N ASN A 90 14.86 -12.09 8.42
CA ASN A 90 14.68 -13.27 7.58
C ASN A 90 13.76 -13.02 6.37
N THR A 91 13.27 -11.80 6.17
CA THR A 91 12.34 -11.49 5.08
C THR A 91 13.07 -11.22 3.77
N ARG A 92 12.93 -12.15 2.82
CA ARG A 92 13.62 -12.07 1.52
C ARG A 92 12.93 -11.14 0.53
N ALA A 93 11.63 -11.31 0.32
CA ALA A 93 10.90 -10.64 -0.77
C ALA A 93 10.24 -9.31 -0.37
N VAL A 94 9.53 -9.28 0.77
CA VAL A 94 8.73 -8.11 1.15
C VAL A 94 9.64 -6.95 1.53
N ARG A 95 9.26 -5.75 1.07
CA ARG A 95 9.76 -4.49 1.62
C ARG A 95 8.58 -3.60 1.98
N LEU A 96 8.80 -2.68 2.91
CA LEU A 96 7.82 -1.68 3.30
C LEU A 96 8.45 -0.32 3.47
N ILE A 97 7.61 0.71 3.37
CA ILE A 97 7.90 2.08 3.78
C ILE A 97 7.09 2.33 5.05
N LYS A 98 7.72 2.95 6.06
CA LYS A 98 7.10 3.30 7.34
C LYS A 98 6.74 4.78 7.33
N PHE A 99 5.55 5.11 7.80
CA PHE A 99 5.08 6.49 7.97
C PHE A 99 4.60 6.70 9.39
N THR A 100 4.83 7.91 9.89
CA THR A 100 4.30 8.38 11.19
C THR A 100 3.58 9.72 11.08
N ASP A 101 3.45 10.24 9.86
CA ASP A 101 2.79 11.51 9.54
C ASP A 101 2.16 11.44 8.15
N ALA A 102 0.88 11.78 8.04
CA ALA A 102 0.17 11.86 6.78
C ALA A 102 0.73 12.95 5.84
N GLN A 103 1.28 14.05 6.37
CA GLN A 103 1.89 15.07 5.52
C GLN A 103 3.14 14.56 4.81
N GLU A 104 3.89 13.65 5.43
CA GLU A 104 5.02 12.99 4.78
C GLU A 104 4.56 12.18 3.56
N ILE A 105 3.44 11.46 3.68
CA ILE A 105 2.87 10.68 2.59
C ILE A 105 2.49 11.59 1.42
N VAL A 106 1.82 12.72 1.68
CA VAL A 106 1.45 13.70 0.66
C VAL A 106 2.69 14.30 -0.02
N LYS A 107 3.69 14.73 0.76
CA LYS A 107 4.94 15.29 0.20
C LYS A 107 5.70 14.28 -0.67
N ARG A 108 5.59 12.98 -0.38
CA ARG A 108 6.23 11.89 -1.11
C ARG A 108 5.36 11.28 -2.21
N GLU A 109 4.18 11.81 -2.49
CA GLU A 109 3.20 11.20 -3.41
C GLU A 109 3.83 10.80 -4.77
N SER A 110 4.58 11.70 -5.40
CA SER A 110 5.21 11.42 -6.70
C SER A 110 6.19 10.25 -6.65
N VAL A 111 6.93 10.11 -5.55
CA VAL A 111 7.87 9.01 -5.29
C VAL A 111 7.10 7.71 -5.05
N LEU A 112 6.06 7.73 -4.22
CA LEU A 112 5.24 6.55 -3.94
C LEU A 112 4.55 6.02 -5.20
N LYS A 113 4.04 6.91 -6.06
CA LYS A 113 3.48 6.50 -7.35
C LYS A 113 4.52 5.88 -8.29
N LYS A 114 5.81 6.25 -8.20
CA LYS A 114 6.88 5.59 -8.97
C LYS A 114 7.09 4.15 -8.49
N TYR A 115 7.19 3.93 -7.17
CA TYR A 115 7.26 2.58 -6.60
C TYR A 115 6.04 1.73 -6.98
N LEU A 116 4.84 2.31 -6.96
CA LEU A 116 3.61 1.59 -7.32
C LEU A 116 3.58 1.21 -8.80
N ARG A 117 3.99 2.10 -9.70
CA ARG A 117 4.09 1.79 -11.14
C ARG A 117 5.10 0.69 -11.40
N GLU A 118 6.28 0.76 -10.78
CA GLU A 118 7.29 -0.30 -10.87
C GLU A 118 6.74 -1.63 -10.31
N ALA A 119 6.06 -1.61 -9.16
CA ALA A 119 5.47 -2.80 -8.56
C ALA A 119 4.35 -3.43 -9.41
N ILE A 120 3.64 -2.64 -10.23
CA ILE A 120 2.64 -3.13 -11.18
C ILE A 120 3.28 -3.94 -12.32
N GLU A 121 4.51 -3.59 -12.71
CA GLU A 121 5.24 -4.22 -13.82
C GLU A 121 5.87 -5.58 -13.44
N ILE A 122 5.88 -5.96 -12.15
CA ILE A 122 6.54 -7.16 -11.60
C ILE A 122 5.57 -8.34 -11.39
#